data_AF-A0A952EV13-F1
#
_entry.id   AF-A0A952EV13-F1
#
_cell.length_a   1.000
_cell.length_b   1.000
_cell.length_c   1.000
_cell.angle_alpha   90.00
_cell.angle_beta   90.00
_cell.angle_gamma   90.00
#
_symmetry.space_group_name_H-M   'P 1'
#
loop_
_entity.id
_entity.type
_entity.pdbx_description
1 polymer ?
#
loop_
_entity_poly.entity_id
_entity_poly.type
_entity_poly.pdbx_seq_one_letter_code
_entity_poly.pdbx_strand_id
1 'polypeptide(L)' 'MKHLLSAADLSRDEALAILDDADRFSQALLGREVKKLPTLRGRTIITM' A
#
# COMPACT_ATOMS: atom_id res chain seq x y z
N MET A 1 1.27 13.67 -1.55
CA MET A 1 1.50 12.88 -0.32
C MET A 1 2.63 13.54 0.43
N LYS A 2 2.36 13.95 1.67
CA LYS A 2 3.40 14.21 2.68
C LYS A 2 4.11 12.87 2.93
N HIS A 3 5.43 12.91 3.10
CA HIS A 3 6.25 11.73 3.35
C HIS A 3 5.76 10.96 4.59
N LEU A 4 5.72 9.62 4.54
CA LEU A 4 5.51 8.79 5.73
C LEU A 4 6.89 8.44 6.31
N LEU A 5 7.39 9.29 7.21
CA LEU A 5 8.70 9.12 7.84
C LEU A 5 8.58 8.42 9.20
N SER A 6 7.44 8.56 9.88
CA SER A 6 7.13 7.93 11.15
C SER A 6 5.66 7.52 11.23
N ALA A 7 5.37 6.39 11.89
CA ALA A 7 3.99 5.99 12.17
C ALA A 7 3.29 6.94 13.16
N ALA A 8 4.05 7.68 13.96
CA ALA A 8 3.51 8.68 14.90
C ALA A 8 2.85 9.88 14.18
N ASP A 9 3.15 10.08 12.89
CA ASP A 9 2.55 11.15 12.08
C ASP A 9 1.13 10.80 11.59
N LEU A 10 0.70 9.55 11.78
CA LEU A 10 -0.63 9.10 11.38
C LEU A 10 -1.64 9.36 12.49
N SER A 11 -2.77 9.96 12.13
CA SER A 11 -3.97 9.87 12.94
C SER A 11 -4.45 8.41 13.01
N ARG A 12 -5.27 8.10 14.01
CA ARG A 12 -5.86 6.77 14.17
C ARG A 12 -6.64 6.33 12.92
N ASP A 13 -7.38 7.24 12.31
CA ASP A 13 -8.21 6.93 11.14
C ASP A 13 -7.37 6.69 9.89
N GLU A 14 -6.28 7.43 9.70
CA GLU A 14 -5.31 7.18 8.61
C GLU A 14 -4.61 5.83 8.79
N ALA A 15 -4.21 5.50 10.01
CA ALA A 15 -3.60 4.21 10.30
C ALA A 15 -4.56 3.05 10.01
N LEU A 16 -5.83 3.17 10.42
CA LEU A 16 -6.85 2.17 10.11
C LEU A 16 -7.12 2.05 8.61
N ALA A 17 -7.20 3.17 7.89
CA ALA A 17 -7.39 3.15 6.44
C ALA A 17 -6.25 2.42 5.71
N ILE A 18 -5.00 2.58 6.15
CA ILE A 18 -3.85 1.84 5.60
C ILE A 18 -4.00 0.34 5.82
N LEU A 19 -4.44 -0.07 7.02
CA LEU A 19 -4.65 -1.49 7.35
C LEU A 19 -5.79 -2.10 6.52
N ASP A 20 -6.91 -1.38 6.39
CA ASP A 20 -8.04 -1.81 5.57
C ASP A 20 -7.65 -1.97 4.09
N ASP A 21 -6.85 -1.04 3.55
CA ASP A 21 -6.35 -1.13 2.19
C ASP A 21 -5.36 -2.29 2.01
N ALA A 22 -4.53 -2.57 3.03
CA ALA A 22 -3.61 -3.71 3.01
C ALA A 22 -4.36 -5.05 2.92
N ASP A 23 -5.44 -5.22 3.68
CA ASP A 23 -6.28 -6.41 3.62
C ASP A 23 -6.94 -6.57 2.24
N ARG A 24 -7.46 -5.48 1.67
CA ARG A 24 -8.02 -5.47 0.32
C ARG A 24 -6.99 -5.85 -0.74
N PHE A 25 -5.76 -5.35 -0.62
CA PHE A 25 -4.69 -5.70 -1.54
C PHE A 25 -4.26 -7.16 -1.41
N SER A 26 -4.20 -7.69 -0.19
CA SER A 26 -3.96 -9.12 0.04
C SER A 26 -4.96 -9.97 -0.75
N GLN A 27 -6.27 -9.67 -0.61
CA GLN A 27 -7.33 -10.35 -1.37
C GLN A 27 -7.18 -10.19 -2.88
N ALA A 28 -6.89 -8.97 -3.36
CA ALA A 28 -6.76 -8.68 -4.79
C ALA A 28 -5.55 -9.35 -5.48
N LEU A 29 -4.55 -9.76 -4.68
CA LEU A 29 -3.34 -10.42 -5.14
C LEU A 29 -3.43 -11.96 -5.08
N LEU A 30 -4.41 -12.53 -4.38
CA LEU A 30 -4.61 -13.98 -4.33
C LEU A 30 -4.84 -14.54 -5.74
N GLY A 31 -4.19 -15.66 -6.04
CA GLY A 31 -4.30 -16.35 -7.34
C GLY A 31 -3.53 -15.70 -8.49
N ARG A 32 -2.84 -14.57 -8.27
CA ARG A 32 -1.96 -13.97 -9.29
C ARG A 32 -0.56 -14.57 -9.20
N GLU A 33 -0.05 -15.10 -10.31
CA GLU A 33 1.35 -15.54 -10.41
C GLU A 33 2.34 -14.38 -10.17
N VAL A 34 1.97 -13.17 -10.58
CA VAL A 34 2.74 -11.94 -10.35
C VAL A 34 1.97 -11.03 -9.41
N LYS A 35 2.58 -10.72 -8.25
CA LYS A 35 2.00 -9.86 -7.20
C LYS A 35 2.03 -8.36 -7.56
N LYS A 36 1.55 -7.99 -8.76
CA LYS A 36 1.53 -6.61 -9.25
C LYS A 36 0.11 -6.16 -9.58
N LEU A 37 -0.32 -5.06 -8.95
CA LEU A 37 -1.61 -4.43 -9.23
C LEU A 37 -1.52 -3.54 -10.49
N PRO A 38 -2.59 -3.45 -11.31
CA PRO A 38 -2.64 -2.59 -12.49
C PRO A 38 -2.32 -1.11 -12.21
N THR A 39 -2.67 -0.63 -11.01
CA THR A 39 -2.50 0.76 -10.55
C THR A 39 -1.04 1.22 -10.44
N LEU A 40 -0.09 0.28 -10.41
CA LEU A 40 1.35 0.57 -10.35
C LEU A 40 2.05 0.40 -11.71
N ARG A 41 1.32 0.11 -12.79
CA ARG A 41 1.92 0.05 -14.14
C ARG A 41 2.46 1.42 -14.54
N GLY A 42 3.64 1.45 -15.16
CA GLY A 42 4.33 2.68 -15.55
C GLY A 42 4.91 3.50 -14.38
N ARG A 43 4.82 3.00 -13.14
CA ARG A 43 5.44 3.62 -11.96
C ARG A 43 6.68 2.83 -11.55
N THR A 44 7.78 3.54 -11.31
CA THR A 44 9.03 2.97 -10.77
C THR A 44 9.11 3.30 -9.29
N ILE A 45 9.36 2.29 -8.46
CA ILE A 45 9.59 2.44 -7.02
C ILE A 45 11.05 2.07 -6.77
N ILE A 46 11.79 2.96 -6.11
CA ILE A 46 13.16 2.71 -5.70
C ILE A 46 13.14 2.24 -4.25
N THR A 47 13.76 1.08 -4.00
CA THR A 47 14.02 0.57 -2.64
C THR A 47 15.52 0.68 -2.41
N MET A 48 15.92 1.30 -1.30
CA MET A 48 17.33 1.51 -0.93
C MET A 48 17.63 0.82 0.38
#